data_AF-A0A2U3RND1-F1
#
_entry.id   AF-A0A2U3RND1-F1
#
_cell.length_a   1.000
_cell.length_b   1.000
_cell.length_c   1.000
_cell.angle_alpha   90.00
_cell.angle_beta   90.00
_cell.angle_gamma   90.00
#
_symmetry.space_group_name_H-M   'P 1'
#
loop_
_entity.id
_entity.type
_entity.pdbx_description
1 polymer ?
#
loop_
_entity_poly.entity_id
_entity_poly.type
_entity_poly.pdbx_seq_one_letter_code
_entity_poly.pdbx_strand_id
1 'polypeptide(L)' 'MKEIRFEEKIWHIPKKTKSKSGKTLYIGLADALITILKYLKQETNSEWVLPSPRDNSKH' A
#
# COMPACT_ATOMS: atom_id res chain seq x y z
N MET A 1 -0.75 2.72 -9.90
CA MET A 1 -0.78 1.25 -9.78
C MET A 1 -1.37 0.95 -8.41
N LYS A 2 -2.56 0.32 -8.31
CA LYS A 2 -3.18 0.03 -7.00
C LYS A 2 -2.29 -0.96 -6.25
N GLU A 3 -1.62 -0.51 -5.19
CA GLU A 3 -0.74 -1.35 -4.38
C GLU A 3 -1.53 -2.45 -3.67
N ILE A 4 -2.75 -2.18 -3.21
CA ILE A 4 -3.58 -3.17 -2.49
C ILE A 4 -4.76 -3.63 -3.36
N ARG A 5 -4.86 -4.95 -3.57
CA ARG A 5 -5.98 -5.62 -4.22
C ARG A 5 -6.90 -6.22 -3.17
N PHE A 6 -7.97 -5.51 -2.83
CA PHE A 6 -8.87 -5.89 -1.73
C PHE A 6 -9.66 -7.18 -2.00
N GLU A 7 -10.00 -7.47 -3.26
CA GLU A 7 -10.72 -8.70 -3.65
C GLU A 7 -9.83 -9.93 -3.48
N GLU A 8 -8.58 -9.83 -3.94
CA GLU A 8 -7.60 -10.92 -3.88
C GLU A 8 -6.95 -11.03 -2.50
N LYS A 9 -7.21 -10.09 -1.58
CA LYS A 9 -6.56 -9.98 -0.27
C LYS A 9 -5.03 -9.91 -0.37
N ILE A 10 -4.51 -9.28 -1.42
CA ILE A 10 -3.07 -9.23 -1.69
C ILE A 10 -2.60 -7.78 -1.69
N TRP A 11 -1.48 -7.55 -0.99
CA TRP A 11 -0.69 -6.34 -1.14
C TRP A 11 0.46 -6.61 -2.12
N HIS A 12 0.41 -5.89 -3.24
CA HIS A 12 1.46 -5.85 -4.24
C HIS A 12 2.43 -4.72 -3.90
N ILE A 13 3.67 -5.08 -3.58
CA ILE A 13 4.75 -4.13 -3.31
C ILE A 13 5.67 -4.13 -4.52
N PRO A 14 5.49 -3.17 -5.46
CA PRO A 14 6.35 -3.05 -6.62
C PRO A 14 7.75 -2.58 -6.21
N LYS A 15 8.76 -2.99 -6.97
CA LYS A 15 10.14 -2.56 -6.76
C LYS A 15 10.25 -1.03 -6.82
N LYS A 16 10.65 -0.39 -5.72
CA LYS A 16 10.68 1.08 -5.63
C LYS A 16 11.80 1.78 -6.43
N THR A 17 12.87 1.12 -6.87
CA THR A 17 13.96 1.79 -7.61
C THR A 17 14.76 0.85 -8.52
N LYS A 18 15.56 1.42 -9.45
CA LYS A 18 16.38 0.77 -10.50
C LYS A 18 17.45 -0.25 -10.02
N SER A 19 17.30 -0.90 -8.87
CA SER A 19 18.16 -2.01 -8.45
C SER A 19 17.96 -3.24 -9.34
N LYS A 20 19.07 -3.87 -9.77
CA LYS A 20 19.10 -5.06 -10.64
C LYS A 20 18.64 -6.36 -9.96
N SER A 21 18.43 -6.36 -8.63
CA SER A 21 18.15 -7.59 -7.84
C SER A 21 16.86 -7.56 -7.01
N GLY A 22 16.09 -6.46 -7.03
CA GLY A 22 14.86 -6.36 -6.24
C GLY A 22 13.71 -7.18 -6.84
N LYS A 23 13.16 -8.12 -6.06
CA LYS A 23 11.96 -8.89 -6.44
C LYS A 23 10.69 -8.17 -6.02
N THR A 24 9.65 -8.25 -6.86
CA THR A 24 8.29 -7.90 -6.48
C THR A 24 7.81 -8.81 -5.37
N LEU A 25 7.16 -8.25 -4.36
CA LEU A 25 6.58 -9.02 -3.26
C LEU A 25 5.06 -9.00 -3.33
N TYR A 26 4.47 -10.17 -3.06
CA TYR A 26 3.04 -10.36 -2.89
C TYR A 26 2.81 -10.86 -1.47
N ILE A 27 2.10 -10.06 -0.67
CA ILE A 27 1.85 -10.35 0.74
C ILE A 27 0.35 -10.58 0.90
N GLY A 28 -0.02 -11.71 1.50
CA GLY A 28 -1.41 -12.00 1.87
C GLY A 28 -1.87 -11.12 3.04
N LEU A 29 -3.09 -10.61 2.96
CA LEU A 29 -3.69 -9.75 3.97
C LEU A 29 -4.77 -10.50 4.76
N ALA A 30 -4.77 -10.30 6.08
CA ALA A 30 -5.84 -10.79 6.94
C ALA A 30 -7.11 -9.94 6.78
N ASP A 31 -8.27 -10.55 7.01
CA ASP A 31 -9.58 -9.88 6.87
C ASP A 31 -9.76 -8.67 7.80
N ALA A 32 -9.22 -8.74 9.02
CA ALA A 32 -9.21 -7.62 9.96
C ALA A 32 -8.44 -6.41 9.37
N LEU A 33 -7.28 -6.67 8.76
CA LEU A 33 -6.46 -5.63 8.14
C LEU A 33 -7.14 -5.03 6.90
N ILE A 34 -7.80 -5.85 6.09
CA ILE A 34 -8.59 -5.38 4.93
C ILE A 34 -9.71 -4.44 5.36
N THR A 35 -10.41 -4.79 6.44
CA THR A 35 -11.50 -3.97 6.99
C THR A 35 -10.99 -2.59 7.41
N ILE A 36 -9.87 -2.55 8.14
CA ILE A 36 -9.22 -1.29 8.55
C ILE A 36 -8.79 -0.48 7.33
N LEU A 37 -8.17 -1.11 6.33
CA LEU A 37 -7.70 -0.43 5.11
C LEU A 37 -8.86 0.13 4.26
N LYS A 38 -10.00 -0.58 4.20
CA LYS A 38 -11.22 -0.08 3.53
C LYS A 38 -11.79 1.14 4.24
N TYR A 39 -11.83 1.11 5.57
CA TYR A 39 -12.26 2.24 6.40
C TYR A 39 -11.38 3.46 6.18
N LEU A 40 -10.05 3.29 6.26
CA LEU A 40 -9.08 4.38 6.05
C LEU A 40 -9.16 4.99 4.64
N LYS A 41 -9.41 4.17 3.62
CA LYS A 41 -9.60 4.66 2.25
C LYS A 41 -10.87 5.52 2.10
N GLN A 42 -11.94 5.18 2.82
CA GLN A 42 -13.19 5.95 2.79
C GLN A 42 -13.02 7.32 3.44
N GLU A 43 -12.27 7.42 4.54
CA GLU A 43 -12.04 8.70 5.21
C GLU A 43 -11.13 9.64 4.42
N THR A 44 -10.14 9.10 3.71
CA THR A 44 -9.08 9.92 3.11
C THR A 44 -9.42 10.47 1.72
N ASN A 45 -10.51 10.02 1.06
CA ASN A 45 -10.87 10.32 -0.35
C ASN A 45 -9.66 10.27 -1.32
N SER A 46 -8.60 9.58 -0.92
CA SER A 46 -7.28 9.66 -1.54
C SER A 46 -7.08 8.48 -2.46
N GLU A 47 -6.26 8.67 -3.50
CA GLU A 47 -5.85 7.57 -4.36
C GLU A 47 -5.06 6.49 -3.59
N TRP A 48 -4.41 6.91 -2.50
CA TRP A 48 -3.56 6.08 -1.64
C TRP A 48 -4.29 5.65 -0.37
N VAL A 49 -4.17 4.36 -0.04
CA VAL A 49 -4.77 3.75 1.18
C VAL A 49 -3.98 4.12 2.43
N LEU A 50 -2.66 4.26 2.28
CA LEU A 50 -1.79 4.77 3.33
C LEU A 50 -1.44 6.22 2.97
N PRO A 51 -1.46 7.15 3.94
CA PRO A 51 -0.93 8.47 3.70
C PRO A 51 0.52 8.31 3.25
N SER A 52 0.90 8.97 2.15
CA SER A 52 2.31 9.14 1.82
C SER A 52 3.02 9.68 3.06
N PRO A 53 4.27 9.25 3.35
CA PRO A 53 5.05 9.91 4.38
C PRO A 53 4.98 11.41 4.08
N ARG A 54 4.35 12.19 4.96
CA ARG A 54 4.48 13.64 4.88
C ARG A 54 5.98 13.86 4.93
N ASP A 55 6.50 14.57 3.93
CA ASP A 55 7.89 14.98 3.87
C ASP A 55 8.21 15.69 5.20
N ASN A 56 8.68 14.94 6.19
CA ASN A 56 9.25 15.47 7.42
C ASN A 56 10.71 15.88 7.13
N SER A 57 10.96 16.41 5.93
CA SER A 57 12.18 17.11 5.56
C SER A 57 12.20 18.44 6.29
N LYS A 58 12.41 18.39 7.61
CA LYS A 58 13.03 19.49 8.34
C LYS A 58 14.53 19.25 8.29
N HIS A 59 15.15 19.73 7.22
CA HIS A 59 16.58 20.03 7.15
C HIS A 59 16.74 21.45 6.61
#